data_AF-A0A6G2DX06-F1
#
_entry.id   AF-A0A6G2DX06-F1
#
_cell.length_a   1.000
_cell.length_b   1.000
_cell.length_c   1.000
_cell.angle_alpha   90.00
_cell.angle_beta   90.00
_cell.angle_gamma   90.00
#
_symmetry.space_group_name_H-M   'P 1'
#
loop_
_entity.id
_entity.type
_entity.pdbx_description
1 polymer ?
#
loop_
_entity_poly.entity_id
_entity_poly.type
_entity_poly.pdbx_seq_one_letter_code
_entity_poly.pdbx_strand_id
1 'polypeptide(L)'
;LDSEKIADQQEVLSYLTSVMRGETQEQTLISIGELGQTITDIDVGAKDRIKAAELLGKRHRLWTDKVEADVSGTVVFANESDIPD
;
A
#
# COMPACT_ATOMS: atom_id res chain seq x y z
N LEU A 1 14.10 21.47 -8.56
CA LEU A 1 12.69 21.93 -8.55
C LEU A 1 11.72 20.75 -8.60
N ASP A 2 11.89 19.77 -9.48
CA ASP A 2 10.98 18.60 -9.51
C ASP A 2 11.19 17.61 -8.36
N SER A 3 12.42 17.49 -7.82
CA SER A 3 12.71 16.57 -6.71
C SER A 3 12.08 16.98 -5.38
N GLU A 4 11.66 18.23 -5.20
CA GLU A 4 10.96 18.68 -3.97
C GLU A 4 9.46 18.37 -4.03
N LYS A 5 8.93 18.06 -5.21
CA LYS A 5 7.50 17.79 -5.43
C LYS A 5 7.18 16.31 -5.45
N ILE A 6 8.17 15.47 -5.73
CA ILE A 6 8.02 14.02 -5.84
C ILE A 6 8.73 13.38 -4.67
N ALA A 7 7.95 12.76 -3.79
CA ALA A 7 8.50 12.01 -2.67
C ALA A 7 9.38 10.87 -3.16
N ASP A 8 10.56 10.73 -2.56
CA ASP A 8 11.44 9.61 -2.84
C ASP A 8 11.00 8.34 -2.09
N GLN A 9 11.70 7.22 -2.34
CA GLN A 9 11.37 5.96 -1.67
C GLN A 9 11.48 6.05 -0.14
N GLN A 10 12.49 6.77 0.38
CA GLN A 10 12.70 6.86 1.82
C GLN A 10 11.60 7.70 2.48
N GLU A 11 11.20 8.79 1.84
CA GLU A 11 10.12 9.67 2.30
C GLU A 11 8.78 8.92 2.36
N VAL A 12 8.43 8.19 1.29
CA VAL A 12 7.20 7.37 1.25
C VAL A 12 7.20 6.33 2.37
N LEU A 13 8.31 5.61 2.57
CA LEU A 13 8.40 4.59 3.61
C LEU A 13 8.37 5.19 5.02
N SER A 14 8.98 6.36 5.21
CA SER A 14 8.99 7.07 6.49
C SER A 14 7.58 7.54 6.85
N TYR A 15 6.86 8.11 5.88
CA TYR A 15 5.46 8.52 6.07
C TYR A 15 4.53 7.34 6.37
N LEU A 16 4.61 6.24 5.61
CA LEU A 16 3.81 5.05 5.91
C LEU A 16 4.14 4.46 7.30
N THR A 17 5.40 4.55 7.72
CA THR A 17 5.81 4.09 9.06
C THR A 17 5.22 4.96 10.16
N SER A 18 5.24 6.29 10.02
CA SER A 18 4.65 7.19 11.01
C SER A 18 3.14 6.99 11.12
N VAL A 19 2.44 6.82 9.98
CA VAL A 19 1.00 6.48 9.96
C VAL A 19 0.73 5.16 10.68
N MET A 20 1.47 4.10 10.34
CA MET A 20 1.31 2.79 10.97
C MET A 20 1.50 2.85 12.50
N ARG A 21 2.44 3.68 12.98
CA ARG A 21 2.73 3.87 14.42
C ARG A 21 1.74 4.78 15.15
N GLY A 22 0.84 5.46 14.43
CA GLY A 22 -0.08 6.42 15.02
C GLY A 22 0.60 7.75 15.39
N GLU A 23 1.67 8.11 14.69
CA GLU A 23 2.40 9.37 14.91
C GLU A 23 1.81 10.53 14.08
N THR A 24 0.77 10.28 13.29
CA THR A 24 0.13 11.24 12.39
C THR A 24 -1.34 11.46 12.77
N GLN A 25 -1.81 12.69 12.59
CA GLN A 25 -3.19 13.08 12.78
C GLN A 25 -3.84 13.52 11.46
N GLU A 26 -5.16 13.51 11.42
CA GLU A 26 -5.97 14.00 10.31
C GLU A 26 -7.05 14.96 10.80
N GLN A 27 -7.39 15.94 9.96
CA GLN A 27 -8.43 16.91 10.28
C GLN A 27 -9.82 16.32 10.01
N THR A 28 -10.73 16.54 10.95
CA THR A 28 -12.14 16.18 10.80
C THR A 28 -13.06 17.25 11.37
N LEU A 29 -14.33 17.22 10.96
CA LEU A 29 -15.38 18.05 11.54
C LEU A 29 -16.01 17.32 12.74
N ILE A 30 -16.04 17.98 13.88
CA ILE A 30 -16.78 17.53 15.07
C ILE A 30 -17.93 18.47 15.38
N SER A 31 -19.00 17.91 15.95
CA SER A 31 -20.12 18.70 16.47
C SER A 31 -19.74 19.34 17.80
N ILE A 32 -20.13 20.61 17.98
CA ILE A 32 -19.98 21.34 19.24
C ILE A 32 -21.34 21.65 19.89
N GLY A 33 -22.42 21.01 19.42
CA GLY A 33 -23.80 21.31 19.84
C GLY A 33 -24.42 22.46 19.03
N GLU A 34 -25.73 22.69 19.22
CA GLU A 34 -26.48 23.79 18.60
C GLU A 34 -26.31 23.94 17.07
N LEU A 35 -26.18 22.82 16.35
CA LEU A 35 -25.89 22.79 14.90
C LEU A 35 -24.51 23.39 14.52
N GLY A 36 -23.68 23.71 15.49
CA GLY A 36 -22.31 24.16 15.30
C GLY A 36 -21.35 23.00 15.02
N GLN A 37 -20.34 23.27 14.19
CA GLN A 37 -19.23 22.37 13.92
C GLN A 37 -17.91 23.11 14.06
N THR A 38 -16.86 22.38 14.43
CA THR A 38 -15.48 22.87 14.38
C THR A 38 -14.56 21.84 13.75
N ILE A 39 -13.46 22.29 13.17
CA ILE A 39 -12.38 21.41 12.70
C ILE A 39 -11.51 21.06 13.89
N THR A 40 -11.11 19.80 13.98
CA THR A 40 -10.16 19.31 14.98
C THR A 40 -9.25 18.25 14.36
N ASP A 41 -8.05 18.11 14.93
CA ASP A 41 -7.13 17.03 14.59
C ASP A 41 -7.45 15.80 15.43
N ILE A 42 -7.60 14.65 14.78
CA ILE A 42 -7.76 13.34 15.42
C ILE A 42 -6.65 12.42 14.97
N ASP A 43 -6.34 11.40 15.76
CA ASP A 43 -5.42 10.36 15.33
C ASP A 43 -5.99 9.62 14.10
N VAL A 44 -5.13 9.34 13.12
CA VAL A 44 -5.53 8.63 11.90
C VAL A 44 -6.21 7.31 12.24
N GLY A 45 -7.37 7.04 11.64
CA GLY A 45 -8.19 5.86 11.92
C GLY A 45 -7.46 4.51 11.79
N ALA A 46 -7.89 3.51 12.57
CA ALA A 46 -7.25 2.19 12.60
C ALA A 46 -7.17 1.50 11.22
N LYS A 47 -8.19 1.70 10.37
CA LYS A 47 -8.24 1.18 9.00
C LYS A 47 -7.06 1.67 8.15
N ASP A 48 -6.72 2.96 8.25
CA ASP A 48 -5.66 3.56 7.46
C ASP A 48 -4.28 3.18 8.01
N ARG A 49 -4.15 3.02 9.33
CA ARG A 49 -2.95 2.43 9.95
C ARG A 49 -2.70 0.99 9.50
N ILE A 50 -3.76 0.17 9.42
CA ILE A 50 -3.70 -1.19 8.87
C ILE A 50 -3.27 -1.14 7.40
N LYS A 51 -3.78 -0.18 6.63
CA LYS A 51 -3.40 -0.04 5.22
C LYS A 51 -1.92 0.30 5.07
N ALA A 52 -1.40 1.20 5.91
CA ALA A 52 0.03 1.52 5.94
C ALA A 52 0.88 0.28 6.27
N ALA A 53 0.48 -0.51 7.27
CA ALA A 53 1.14 -1.77 7.62
C ALA A 53 1.13 -2.79 6.47
N GLU A 54 0.01 -2.92 5.75
CA GLU A 54 -0.12 -3.79 4.59
C GLU A 54 0.90 -3.43 3.51
N LEU A 55 1.00 -2.15 3.15
CA LEU A 55 1.91 -1.63 2.13
C LEU A 55 3.38 -1.83 2.52
N LEU A 56 3.73 -1.57 3.78
CA LEU A 56 5.08 -1.85 4.30
C LEU A 56 5.40 -3.36 4.25
N GLY A 57 4.44 -4.21 4.64
CA GLY A 57 4.62 -5.66 4.56
C GLY A 57 4.79 -6.16 3.12
N LYS A 58 4.11 -5.56 2.13
CA LYS A 58 4.33 -5.86 0.70
C LYS A 58 5.75 -5.52 0.27
N ARG A 59 6.30 -4.37 0.68
CA ARG A 59 7.68 -3.97 0.39
C ARG A 59 8.71 -4.97 0.94
N HIS A 60 8.40 -5.59 2.08
CA HIS A 60 9.22 -6.59 2.74
C HIS A 60 8.86 -8.04 2.39
N ARG A 61 7.91 -8.26 1.46
CA ARG A 61 7.44 -9.59 1.05
C ARG A 61 6.94 -10.45 2.22
N LEU A 62 6.30 -9.83 3.21
CA LEU A 62 5.70 -10.54 4.36
C LEU A 62 4.45 -11.32 3.98
N TRP A 63 3.78 -10.91 2.89
CA TRP A 63 2.53 -11.49 2.42
C TRP A 63 2.79 -12.29 1.14
N THR A 64 2.13 -13.42 1.01
CA THR A 64 2.06 -14.19 -0.24
C THR A 64 0.60 -14.51 -0.51
N ASP A 65 0.13 -14.18 -1.71
CA ASP A 65 -1.19 -14.59 -2.16
C ASP A 65 -1.12 -16.03 -2.65
N LYS A 66 -1.93 -16.91 -2.06
CA LYS A 66 -2.02 -18.30 -2.50
C LYS A 66 -2.80 -18.34 -3.82
N VAL A 67 -2.19 -18.91 -4.84
CA VAL A 67 -2.85 -19.21 -6.12
C VAL A 67 -2.94 -20.72 -6.26
N GLU A 68 -4.15 -21.26 -6.32
CA GLU A 68 -4.39 -22.64 -6.75
C GLU A 68 -4.71 -22.60 -8.24
N ALA A 69 -3.77 -23.09 -9.06
CA ALA A 69 -3.94 -23.22 -10.51
C ALA A 69 -3.80 -24.69 -10.89
N ASP A 70 -4.86 -25.26 -11.45
CA ASP A 70 -4.80 -26.56 -12.12
C ASP A 70 -4.37 -26.31 -13.56
N VAL A 71 -3.08 -26.53 -13.84
CA VAL A 71 -2.49 -26.32 -15.17
C VAL A 71 -2.36 -27.67 -15.86
N SER A 72 -3.40 -28.09 -16.58
CA SER A 72 -3.34 -29.20 -17.53
C SER A 72 -2.96 -28.66 -18.92
N GLY A 73 -1.69 -28.32 -19.11
CA GLY A 73 -1.15 -27.85 -20.39
C GLY A 73 -0.20 -28.87 -21.02
N THR A 74 -0.42 -29.23 -22.28
CA THR A 74 0.57 -29.97 -23.07
C THR A 74 1.76 -29.07 -23.35
N VAL A 75 2.97 -29.51 -23.03
CA VAL A 75 4.20 -28.78 -23.34
C VAL A 75 4.40 -28.79 -24.86
N VAL A 76 4.43 -27.60 -25.48
CA VAL A 76 4.78 -27.41 -26.89
C VAL A 76 6.11 -26.64 -26.93
N PHE A 77 7.12 -27.22 -27.55
CA PHE A 77 8.39 -26.54 -27.76
C PHE A 77 8.25 -25.59 -28.95
N ALA A 78 8.39 -24.29 -28.70
CA ALA A 78 8.49 -23.32 -29.78
C ALA A 78 9.83 -23.52 -30.53
N ASN A 79 9.80 -23.45 -31.86
CA ASN A 79 10.95 -23.57 -32.75
C ASN A 79 11.59 -24.97 -32.82
N GLU A 80 10.83 -26.04 -32.60
CA GLU A 80 11.26 -27.40 -32.94
C GLU A 80 11.77 -27.50 -34.39
N SER A 81 11.16 -26.73 -35.30
CA SER A 81 11.56 -26.59 -36.70
C SER A 81 12.95 -26.00 -36.96
N ASP A 82 13.59 -25.38 -35.96
CA ASP A 82 14.92 -24.78 -36.09
C ASP A 82 16.04 -25.71 -35.59
N ILE A 83 15.69 -26.88 -35.05
CA ILE A 83 16.65 -27.90 -34.60
C ILE A 83 17.01 -28.77 -35.81
N PRO A 84 18.28 -28.82 -36.25
CA PRO A 84 18.70 -29.75 -37.30
C PRO A 84 18.64 -31.19 -36.81
N ASP A 85 18.26 -32.10 -37.71
CA ASP A 85 18.20 -33.57 -37.47
C ASP A 85 19.49 -34.16 -36.90
#